data_AF-A0A969H473-F1
#
_entry.id   AF-A0A969H473-F1
#
_cell.length_a   1.000
_cell.length_b   1.000
_cell.length_c   1.000
_cell.angle_alpha   90.00
_cell.angle_beta   90.00
_cell.angle_gamma   90.00
#
_symmetry.space_group_name_H-M   'P 1'
#
loop_
_entity.id
_entity.type
_entity.pdbx_description
1 polymer ?
#
loop_
_entity_poly.entity_id
_entity_poly.type
_entity_poly.pdbx_seq_one_letter_code
_entity_poly.pdbx_strand_id
1 'polypeptide(L)' 'MAGELVDFNPVSRITIGSVGQPGQRVFLLQANQGTAMITLKLEKEQAMVLASSVIELLEELDEKYPPPPI' A
#
# COMPACT_ATOMS: atom_id res chain seq x y z
N MET A 1 13.40 17.44 2.82
CA MET A 1 12.42 17.50 3.92
C MET A 1 12.49 16.16 4.63
N ALA A 2 12.81 16.15 5.92
CA ALA A 2 12.81 14.91 6.68
C ALA A 2 11.40 14.29 6.58
N GLY A 3 11.33 13.01 6.24
CA GLY A 3 10.06 12.31 6.09
C GLY A 3 9.32 12.33 7.42
N GLU A 4 8.18 13.00 7.47
CA GLU A 4 7.29 12.95 8.61
C GLU A 4 6.84 11.49 8.78
N LEU A 5 7.03 10.94 9.98
CA LEU A 5 6.54 9.60 10.30
C LEU A 5 5.05 9.71 10.56
N VAL A 6 4.26 9.05 9.73
CA VAL A 6 2.80 9.05 9.83
C VAL A 6 2.36 7.67 10.30
N ASP A 7 1.84 7.60 11.52
CA ASP A 7 1.48 6.33 12.18
C ASP A 7 0.00 5.98 11.93
N PHE A 8 -0.23 4.84 11.27
CA PHE A 8 -1.54 4.26 10.98
C PHE A 8 -1.54 2.79 11.43
N ASN A 9 -1.56 2.57 12.75
CA ASN A 9 -1.60 1.23 13.34
C ASN A 9 -2.75 1.09 14.38
N PRO A 10 -3.88 0.42 14.04
CA PRO A 10 -4.14 -0.27 12.77
C PRO A 10 -4.63 0.68 11.67
N VAL A 11 -4.26 0.37 10.43
CA VAL A 11 -4.84 1.01 9.23
C VAL A 11 -6.19 0.37 8.92
N SER A 12 -7.20 1.17 8.59
CA SER A 12 -8.52 0.64 8.18
C SER A 12 -8.51 0.18 6.73
N ARG A 13 -7.83 0.93 5.85
CA ARG A 13 -7.62 0.58 4.45
C ARG A 13 -6.37 1.24 3.91
N ILE A 14 -5.60 0.50 3.11
CA ILE A 14 -4.49 1.02 2.30
C ILE A 14 -4.71 0.61 0.84
N THR A 15 -4.45 1.51 -0.11
CA THR A 15 -4.64 1.25 -1.54
C THR A 15 -3.71 2.10 -2.40
N ILE A 16 -3.47 1.65 -3.63
CA ILE A 16 -2.72 2.41 -4.64
C ILE A 16 -3.61 2.57 -5.87
N GLY A 17 -3.69 3.79 -6.37
CA GLY A 17 -4.39 4.13 -7.59
C GLY A 17 -3.54 4.98 -8.53
N SER A 18 -4.07 5.23 -9.73
CA SER A 18 -3.48 6.19 -10.66
C SER A 18 -4.54 7.08 -11.28
N VAL A 19 -4.19 8.34 -11.53
CA VAL A 19 -5.08 9.35 -12.14
C VAL A 19 -4.39 9.91 -13.39
N GLY A 20 -5.18 10.14 -14.45
CA GLY A 20 -4.71 10.71 -15.71
C GLY A 20 -4.64 9.71 -16.86
N GLN A 21 -4.37 10.22 -18.06
CA GLN A 21 -4.25 9.41 -19.28
C GLN A 21 -2.95 8.57 -19.27
N PRO A 22 -2.90 7.43 -19.98
CA PRO A 22 -1.67 6.68 -20.18
C PRO A 22 -0.52 7.59 -20.64
N GLY A 23 0.66 7.45 -20.02
CA GLY A 23 1.83 8.31 -20.27
C GLY A 23 1.91 9.58 -19.41
N GLN A 24 0.81 10.00 -18.78
CA GLN A 24 0.76 11.16 -17.88
C GLN A 24 0.14 10.80 -16.51
N ARG A 25 0.22 9.53 -16.13
CA ARG A 25 -0.38 9.05 -14.89
C ARG A 25 0.40 9.54 -13.68
N VAL A 26 -0.33 10.00 -12.67
CA VAL A 26 0.19 10.19 -11.31
C VAL A 26 -0.26 9.01 -10.48
N PHE A 27 0.68 8.36 -9.78
CA PHE A 27 0.38 7.25 -8.88
C PHE A 27 0.23 7.78 -7.45
N LEU A 28 -0.80 7.30 -6.76
CA LEU A 28 -1.18 7.77 -5.43
C LEU A 28 -1.37 6.57 -4.52
N LEU A 29 -0.65 6.55 -3.40
CA LEU A 29 -0.93 5.66 -2.28
C LEU A 29 -1.84 6.39 -1.31
N GLN A 30 -2.94 5.75 -0.91
CA GLN A 30 -3.88 6.29 0.05
C GLN A 30 -4.05 5.32 1.21
N ALA A 31 -3.98 5.86 2.43
CA ALA A 31 -4.28 5.12 3.64
C ALA A 31 -5.31 5.91 4.47
N ASN A 32 -6.20 5.20 5.15
CA ASN A 32 -7.18 5.81 6.05
C ASN A 32 -7.30 5.07 7.40
N GLN A 33 -7.71 5.83 8.42
CA GLN A 33 -8.01 5.37 9.77
C GLN A 33 -9.16 6.22 10.31
N GLY A 34 -10.37 5.65 10.34
CA GLY A 34 -11.58 6.43 10.66
C GLY A 34 -11.75 7.62 9.70
N THR A 35 -11.70 8.84 10.24
CA THR A 35 -11.82 10.09 9.46
C THR A 35 -10.46 10.63 8.97
N ALA A 36 -9.34 10.07 9.42
CA ALA A 36 -8.01 10.47 8.97
C ALA A 36 -7.67 9.80 7.63
N MET A 37 -7.13 10.57 6.70
CA MET A 37 -6.67 10.08 5.40
C MET A 37 -5.36 10.77 5.01
N ILE A 38 -4.42 9.98 4.52
CA ILE A 38 -3.21 10.47 3.88
C ILE A 38 -3.16 10.01 2.43
N THR A 39 -2.63 10.87 1.56
CA THR A 39 -2.35 10.54 0.16
C THR A 39 -0.91 10.90 -0.15
N LEU A 40 -0.13 9.92 -0.60
CA LEU A 40 1.26 10.08 -1.01
C LEU A 40 1.37 9.92 -2.52
N LYS A 41 2.09 10.83 -3.17
CA LYS A 41 2.48 10.66 -4.57
C LYS A 41 3.63 9.67 -4.66
N LEU A 42 3.53 8.74 -5.61
CA LEU A 42 4.54 7.74 -5.91
C LEU A 42 4.97 7.81 -7.37
N GLU A 43 6.17 7.28 -7.63
CA GLU A 43 6.57 6.90 -8.98
C GLU A 43 5.99 5.52 -9.34
N LYS A 44 5.85 5.25 -10.64
CA LYS A 44 5.28 3.99 -11.15
C LYS A 44 6.05 2.78 -10.63
N GLU A 45 7.38 2.85 -10.70
CA GLU A 45 8.29 1.77 -10.32
C GLU A 45 8.17 1.47 -8.82
N GLN A 46 8.03 2.50 -7.98
CA GLN A 46 7.82 2.32 -6.54
C GLN A 46 6.48 1.65 -6.24
N ALA A 47 5.42 2.03 -6.95
CA ALA A 47 4.12 1.39 -6.82
C ALA A 47 4.17 -0.09 -7.22
N MET A 48 4.91 -0.43 -8.27
CA MET A 48 5.09 -1.82 -8.71
C MET A 48 5.85 -2.65 -7.66
N VAL A 49 6.99 -2.14 -7.17
CA VAL A 49 7.78 -2.82 -6.13
C VAL A 49 6.98 -3.02 -4.85
N LEU A 50 6.24 -1.99 -4.42
CA LEU A 50 5.42 -2.10 -3.22
C LEU A 50 4.33 -3.17 -3.37
N ALA A 51 3.70 -3.26 -4.55
CA ALA A 51 2.69 -4.27 -4.81
C ALA A 51 3.28 -5.69 -4.77
N SER A 52 4.44 -5.93 -5.40
CA SER A 52 5.08 -7.25 -5.38
C SER A 52 5.53 -7.64 -3.97
N SER A 53 6.15 -6.72 -3.22
CA SER A 53 6.60 -7.01 -1.85
C SER A 53 5.45 -7.30 -0.88
N VAL A 54 4.27 -6.68 -1.07
CA VAL A 54 3.08 -7.02 -0.27
C VAL A 54 2.58 -8.42 -0.59
N ILE A 55 2.60 -8.84 -1.87
CA ILE A 55 2.20 -10.20 -2.25
C ILE A 55 3.17 -11.22 -1.64
N GLU A 56 4.47 -11.01 -1.79
CA GLU A 56 5.51 -11.86 -1.19
C GLU A 56 5.33 -11.98 0.33
N LEU A 57 5.09 -10.85 1.02
CA LEU A 57 4.82 -10.85 2.45
C LEU A 57 3.57 -11.66 2.83
N LEU A 58 2.49 -11.57 2.04
CA LEU A 58 1.28 -12.34 2.29
C LEU A 58 1.52 -13.85 2.09
N GLU A 59 2.28 -14.23 1.07
CA GLU A 59 2.69 -15.63 0.85
C GLU A 59 3.52 -16.16 2.02
N GLU A 60 4.50 -15.39 2.50
CA GLU A 60 5.29 -15.74 3.70
C GLU A 60 4.41 -15.91 4.95
N LEU A 61 3.38 -15.07 5.09
CA LEU A 61 2.45 -15.16 6.22
C LEU A 61 1.56 -16.40 6.12
N ASP A 62 1.10 -16.78 4.93
CA ASP A 62 0.31 -17.98 4.70
C ASP A 62 1.13 -19.25 5.02
N GLU A 63 2.41 -19.29 4.65
CA GLU A 63 3.31 -20.39 5.02
C GLU A 63 3.55 -20.46 6.53
N LYS A 64 3.71 -19.31 7.18
CA LYS A 64 4.00 -19.23 8.61
C LYS A 64 2.77 -19.50 9.49
N TYR A 65 1.59 -19.13 9.01
CA TYR A 65 0.32 -19.26 9.72
C TYR A 65 -0.70 -20.00 8.82
N PRO A 66 -0.48 -21.30 8.57
CA PRO A 66 -1.35 -22.05 7.68
C PRO A 66 -2.78 -22.08 8.25
N PRO A 67 -3.80 -22.03 7.38
CA PRO A 67 -5.18 -22.14 7.82
C PRO A 67 -5.39 -23.49 8.54
N PRO A 68 -6.27 -23.53 9.56
CA PRO A 68 -6.60 -24.78 10.21
C PRO A 68 -7.17 -25.78 9.19
N PRO A 69 -6.89 -27.08 9.35
CA PRO A 69 -7.47 -28.09 8.48
C PRO A 69 -8.99 -28.02 8.51
N ILE A 70 -9.61 -28.09 7.33
CA ILE A 70 -11.07 -28.15 7.13
C ILE A 70 -11.60 -29.51 7.59
#